data_AF-A0A812MUC4-F1
#
_entry.id   AF-A0A812MUC4-F1
#
_cell.length_a   1.000
_cell.length_b   1.000
_cell.length_c   1.000
_cell.angle_alpha   90.00
_cell.angle_beta   90.00
_cell.angle_gamma   90.00
#
_symmetry.space_group_name_H-M   'P 1'
#
loop_
_entity.id
_entity.type
_entity.pdbx_description
1 polymer ?
#
loop_
_entity_poly.entity_id
_entity_poly.type
_entity_poly.pdbx_seq_one_letter_code
_entity_poly.pdbx_strand_id
1 'polypeptide(L)'
;MTSPRDLQDEMPGDGEEDDLMYQEDAPKPPPEEEHDHQVLQANVDPKEWLLEVERVSAKLKVVMPNDSKEWRTHLQQTKSYKQVIETQFPNSKVQLDKLTAQLSQALERIKSKEAFINTQFDHRALDYRQQQEELQQVQQQYTELNEVVMNLQIELKNVGEELDLVKNEMDEKSSAATDTTPIVKMKDAFKRLRADTRQLEVRIGVVSHTLMQAKLRQRPTEDRKQRGVYGDSRATGDEDQYDEQDP
;
A
#
# COMPACT_ATOMS: atom_id res chain seq x y z
N MET A 1 3.99 17.37 15.38
CA MET A 1 4.13 18.39 16.44
C MET A 1 2.75 18.94 16.74
N THR A 2 2.26 18.82 17.97
CA THR A 2 1.72 19.92 18.81
C THR A 2 1.20 19.30 20.11
N SER A 3 1.63 19.89 21.22
CA SER A 3 1.33 19.49 22.60
C SER A 3 -0.09 19.92 23.02
N PRO A 4 -0.79 19.16 23.89
CA PRO A 4 -2.03 19.59 24.51
C PRO A 4 -1.81 20.61 25.63
N ARG A 5 -2.65 21.64 25.66
CA ARG A 5 -2.79 22.64 26.73
C ARG A 5 -4.09 22.36 27.48
N ASP A 6 -4.00 22.42 28.80
CA ASP A 6 -5.09 22.25 29.75
C ASP A 6 -6.26 23.22 29.51
N LEU A 7 -7.47 22.67 29.46
CA LEU A 7 -8.74 23.38 29.60
C LEU A 7 -9.47 22.73 30.78
N GLN A 8 -9.25 23.28 31.97
CA GLN A 8 -10.04 22.98 33.17
C GLN A 8 -11.33 23.81 33.11
N ASP A 9 -12.45 23.15 33.43
CA ASP A 9 -13.79 23.70 33.62
C ASP A 9 -13.81 24.96 34.51
N GLU A 10 -14.47 26.01 34.02
CA GLU A 10 -14.91 27.14 34.82
C GLU A 10 -16.13 26.73 35.66
N MET A 11 -15.91 26.46 36.94
CA MET A 11 -16.96 26.39 37.96
C MET A 11 -17.14 27.78 38.61
N PRO A 12 -18.38 28.27 38.77
CA PRO A 12 -18.66 29.58 39.35
C PRO A 12 -18.32 29.61 40.84
N GLY A 13 -17.77 30.74 41.27
CA GLY A 13 -17.15 30.95 42.57
C GLY A 13 -18.08 30.78 43.78
N ASP A 14 -17.48 30.16 44.79
CA ASP A 14 -17.87 30.10 46.19
C ASP A 14 -17.71 31.50 46.85
N GLY A 15 -18.72 31.92 47.58
CA GLY A 15 -18.82 33.25 48.16
C GLY A 15 -20.03 33.39 49.08
N GLU A 16 -19.82 32.99 50.34
CA GLU A 16 -20.55 33.42 51.54
C GLU A 16 -21.92 32.76 51.77
N GLU A 17 -21.90 31.54 52.30
CA GLU A 17 -23.01 30.99 53.09
C GLU A 17 -23.18 31.85 54.36
N ASP A 18 -24.17 32.75 54.32
CA ASP A 18 -24.55 33.61 55.43
C ASP A 18 -25.06 32.76 56.60
N ASP A 19 -24.29 32.83 57.69
CA ASP A 19 -24.47 32.17 58.97
C ASP A 19 -25.78 32.67 59.61
N LEU A 20 -26.90 32.01 59.31
CA LEU A 20 -28.22 32.27 59.91
C LEU A 20 -28.20 31.86 61.39
N MET A 21 -27.58 32.71 62.20
CA MET A 21 -27.60 32.68 63.66
C MET A 21 -29.04 32.83 64.13
N TYR A 22 -29.65 31.71 64.52
CA TYR A 22 -30.90 31.68 65.29
C TYR A 22 -30.68 32.39 66.62
N GLN A 23 -31.00 33.68 66.68
CA GLN A 23 -31.05 34.43 67.91
C GLN A 23 -32.34 34.04 68.65
N GLU A 24 -32.18 33.22 69.69
CA GLU A 24 -33.24 32.84 70.62
C GLU A 24 -33.66 34.09 71.40
N ASP A 25 -34.65 34.82 70.89
CA ASP A 25 -35.29 35.91 71.63
C ASP A 25 -36.04 35.31 72.83
N ALA A 26 -35.54 35.62 74.03
CA ALA A 26 -36.22 35.31 75.28
C ALA A 26 -37.66 35.87 75.26
N PRO A 27 -38.67 35.13 75.76
CA PRO A 27 -40.04 35.59 75.70
C PRO A 27 -40.20 36.82 76.59
N LYS A 28 -40.44 37.98 75.97
CA LYS A 28 -40.91 39.18 76.67
C LYS A 28 -42.25 38.85 77.33
N PRO A 29 -42.45 39.17 78.62
CA PRO A 29 -43.77 39.06 79.22
C PRO A 29 -44.73 39.96 78.42
N PRO A 30 -45.96 39.49 78.13
CA PRO A 30 -46.91 40.28 77.37
C PRO A 30 -47.15 41.61 78.08
N PRO A 31 -47.25 42.74 77.36
CA PRO A 31 -47.77 43.95 77.96
C PRO A 31 -49.17 43.63 78.48
N GLU A 32 -49.40 43.96 79.75
CA GLU A 32 -50.74 43.93 80.34
C GLU A 32 -51.62 44.84 79.49
N GLU A 33 -52.39 44.24 78.59
CA GLU A 33 -53.50 44.91 77.93
C GLU A 33 -54.46 45.24 79.06
N GLU A 34 -54.44 46.51 79.50
CA GLU A 34 -55.54 47.11 80.23
C GLU A 34 -56.79 46.81 79.40
N HIS A 35 -57.55 45.81 79.86
CA HIS A 35 -58.83 45.48 79.26
C HIS A 35 -59.70 46.73 79.36
N ASP A 36 -59.74 47.47 78.27
CA ASP A 36 -60.71 48.51 78.01
C ASP A 36 -62.05 47.79 77.84
N HIS A 37 -62.64 47.38 78.97
CA HIS A 37 -64.01 46.92 79.05
C HIS A 37 -64.93 48.14 78.89
N GLN A 38 -64.80 48.84 77.75
CA GLN A 38 -65.93 49.57 77.21
C GLN A 38 -66.99 48.51 76.97
N VAL A 39 -68.00 48.51 77.84
CA VAL A 39 -69.21 47.72 77.66
C VAL A 39 -69.72 48.08 76.26
N LEU A 40 -69.55 47.17 75.31
CA LEU A 40 -70.09 47.29 73.96
C LEU A 40 -71.61 47.41 74.13
N GLN A 41 -72.12 48.64 74.16
CA GLN A 41 -73.56 48.87 74.20
C GLN A 41 -74.09 48.43 72.84
N ALA A 42 -74.62 47.21 72.78
CA ALA A 42 -75.27 46.70 71.60
C ALA A 42 -76.46 47.59 71.28
N ASN A 43 -76.35 48.43 70.25
CA ASN A 43 -77.47 49.17 69.70
C ASN A 43 -78.31 48.25 68.79
N VAL A 44 -78.61 47.05 69.28
CA VAL A 44 -79.30 45.99 68.56
C VAL A 44 -80.65 45.79 69.25
N ASP A 45 -81.74 45.93 68.49
CA ASP A 45 -83.09 45.67 69.00
C ASP A 45 -83.14 44.24 69.57
N PRO A 46 -83.56 44.05 70.84
CA PRO A 46 -83.66 42.74 71.46
C PRO A 46 -84.42 41.70 70.62
N LYS A 47 -85.39 42.14 69.81
CA LYS A 47 -86.15 41.25 68.92
C LYS A 47 -85.37 40.82 67.68
N GLU A 48 -84.62 41.73 67.07
CA GLU A 48 -83.76 41.41 65.93
C GLU A 48 -82.61 40.49 66.35
N TRP A 49 -82.05 40.73 67.55
CA TRP A 49 -81.05 39.83 68.12
C TRP A 49 -81.61 38.42 68.34
N LEU A 50 -82.84 38.29 68.85
CA LEU A 50 -83.45 36.99 69.10
C LEU A 50 -83.72 36.21 67.81
N LEU A 51 -84.21 36.91 66.77
CA LEU A 51 -84.41 36.33 65.44
C LEU A 51 -83.09 35.90 64.80
N GLU A 52 -82.03 36.69 64.96
CA GLU A 52 -80.70 36.35 64.48
C GLU A 52 -80.10 35.17 65.25
N VAL A 53 -80.31 35.11 66.56
CA VAL A 53 -79.92 33.96 67.39
C VAL A 53 -80.69 32.71 66.98
N GLU A 54 -81.99 32.76 66.76
CA GLU A 54 -82.74 31.59 66.27
C GLU A 54 -82.24 31.14 64.89
N ARG A 55 -82.02 32.08 63.97
CA ARG A 55 -81.50 31.83 62.62
C ARG A 55 -80.11 31.20 62.63
N VAL A 56 -79.24 31.63 63.54
CA VAL A 56 -77.85 31.17 63.64
C VAL A 56 -77.72 29.96 64.57
N SER A 57 -78.65 29.73 65.50
CA SER A 57 -78.62 28.59 66.43
C SER A 57 -78.61 27.24 65.70
N ALA A 58 -79.38 27.13 64.61
CA ALA A 58 -79.40 25.94 63.78
C ALA A 58 -78.08 25.72 63.02
N LYS A 59 -77.36 26.82 62.70
CA LYS A 59 -76.05 26.79 62.03
C LYS A 59 -74.89 26.55 63.00
N LEU A 60 -75.06 26.92 64.27
CA LEU A 60 -74.11 26.71 65.36
C LEU A 60 -74.23 25.33 66.00
N LYS A 61 -75.31 24.58 65.73
CA LYS A 61 -75.37 23.15 65.99
C LYS A 61 -74.41 22.44 65.04
N VAL A 62 -73.13 22.51 65.38
CA VAL A 62 -72.10 21.62 64.86
C VAL A 62 -72.45 20.25 65.41
N VAL A 63 -73.26 19.50 64.66
CA VAL A 63 -73.33 18.05 64.81
C VAL A 63 -71.96 17.58 64.36
N MET A 64 -70.99 17.54 65.28
CA MET A 64 -69.78 16.78 65.03
C MET A 64 -70.26 15.38 64.67
N PRO A 65 -69.95 14.86 63.46
CA PRO A 65 -70.12 13.45 63.20
C PRO A 65 -69.50 12.73 64.40
N ASN A 66 -70.16 11.67 64.89
CA ASN A 66 -69.79 10.97 66.13
C ASN A 66 -68.43 10.25 66.04
N ASP A 67 -67.59 10.72 65.15
CA ASP A 67 -66.26 10.28 64.93
C ASP A 67 -65.24 11.13 65.72
N SER A 68 -65.38 11.06 67.04
CA SER A 68 -64.30 11.49 67.93
C SER A 68 -63.15 10.46 67.95
N LYS A 69 -63.21 9.42 67.11
CA LYS A 69 -62.30 8.26 67.11
C LYS A 69 -61.46 8.12 65.82
N GLU A 70 -61.84 8.65 64.65
CA GLU A 70 -60.99 8.53 63.44
C GLU A 70 -59.74 9.39 63.61
N TRP A 71 -59.80 10.61 64.16
CA TRP A 71 -58.58 11.40 64.39
C TRP A 71 -57.60 10.69 65.35
N ARG A 72 -58.12 9.97 66.36
CA ARG A 72 -57.30 9.14 67.26
C ARG A 72 -56.72 7.93 66.55
N THR A 73 -57.52 7.29 65.69
CA THR A 73 -57.11 6.14 64.89
C THR A 73 -56.06 6.54 63.86
N HIS A 74 -56.24 7.67 63.18
CA HIS A 74 -55.26 8.27 62.27
C HIS A 74 -53.98 8.68 63.00
N LEU A 75 -54.08 9.28 64.18
CA LEU A 75 -52.89 9.59 65.00
C LEU A 75 -52.12 8.32 65.37
N GLN A 76 -52.82 7.25 65.74
CA GLN A 76 -52.21 5.96 66.07
C GLN A 76 -51.61 5.27 64.84
N GLN A 77 -52.29 5.34 63.69
CA GLN A 77 -51.76 4.89 62.40
C GLN A 77 -50.50 5.67 62.00
N THR A 78 -50.49 6.99 62.14
CA THR A 78 -49.30 7.83 61.84
C THR A 78 -48.13 7.48 62.75
N LYS A 79 -48.37 7.23 64.05
CA LYS A 79 -47.33 6.75 64.96
C LYS A 79 -46.79 5.37 64.56
N SER A 80 -47.68 4.46 64.16
CA SER A 80 -47.30 3.14 63.64
C SER A 80 -46.46 3.24 62.36
N TYR A 81 -46.91 4.02 61.36
CA TYR A 81 -46.16 4.26 60.13
C TYR A 81 -44.82 4.93 60.38
N LYS A 82 -44.75 5.91 61.28
CA LYS A 82 -43.50 6.53 61.72
C LYS A 82 -42.53 5.47 62.25
N GLN A 83 -43.00 4.58 63.12
CA GLN A 83 -42.17 3.51 63.68
C GLN A 83 -41.71 2.52 62.60
N VAL A 84 -42.58 2.16 61.64
CA VAL A 84 -42.20 1.31 60.49
C VAL A 84 -41.17 1.99 59.60
N ILE A 85 -41.28 3.30 59.38
CA ILE A 85 -40.29 4.07 58.62
C ILE A 85 -38.97 4.11 59.38
N GLU A 86 -38.99 4.40 60.68
CA GLU A 86 -37.79 4.46 61.52
C GLU A 86 -37.05 3.11 61.59
N THR A 87 -37.76 1.99 61.51
CA THR A 87 -37.12 0.65 61.51
C THR A 87 -36.61 0.24 60.13
N GLN A 88 -37.35 0.52 59.06
CA GLN A 88 -37.02 0.03 57.71
C GLN A 88 -36.09 0.97 56.94
N PHE A 89 -36.18 2.28 57.16
CA PHE A 89 -35.37 3.28 56.45
C PHE A 89 -33.86 3.12 56.65
N PRO A 90 -33.33 2.88 57.87
CA PRO A 90 -31.90 2.70 58.08
C PRO A 90 -31.33 1.52 57.29
N ASN A 91 -32.05 0.40 57.22
CA ASN A 91 -31.62 -0.77 56.46
C ASN A 91 -31.57 -0.45 54.96
N SER A 92 -32.62 0.17 54.41
CA SER A 92 -32.63 0.59 53.00
C SER A 92 -31.52 1.59 52.69
N LYS A 93 -31.24 2.54 53.61
CA LYS A 93 -30.13 3.49 53.47
C LYS A 93 -28.78 2.78 53.39
N VAL A 94 -28.51 1.83 54.30
CA VAL A 94 -27.27 1.05 54.28
C VAL A 94 -27.13 0.22 53.01
N GLN A 95 -28.22 -0.35 52.50
CA GLN A 95 -28.22 -1.08 51.23
C GLN A 95 -27.90 -0.16 50.04
N LEU A 96 -28.51 1.03 50.00
CA LEU A 96 -28.23 2.03 48.97
C LEU A 96 -26.78 2.53 49.05
N ASP A 97 -26.26 2.82 50.24
CA ASP A 97 -24.87 3.25 50.44
C ASP A 97 -23.89 2.15 49.98
N LYS A 98 -24.18 0.88 50.27
CA LYS A 98 -23.39 -0.25 49.81
C LYS A 98 -23.42 -0.38 48.28
N LEU A 99 -24.59 -0.23 47.65
CA LEU A 99 -24.71 -0.26 46.19
C LEU A 99 -23.94 0.88 45.55
N THR A 100 -24.03 2.09 46.10
CA THR A 100 -23.27 3.25 45.64
C THR A 100 -21.77 2.98 45.72
N ALA A 101 -21.27 2.49 46.85
CA ALA A 101 -19.85 2.15 47.00
C ALA A 101 -19.39 1.06 46.01
N GLN A 102 -20.22 0.03 45.79
CA GLN A 102 -19.93 -1.03 44.81
C GLN A 102 -19.92 -0.48 43.38
N LEU A 103 -20.86 0.40 43.03
CA LEU A 103 -20.92 1.02 41.71
C LEU A 103 -19.73 1.94 41.47
N SER A 104 -19.35 2.77 42.44
CA SER A 104 -18.15 3.61 42.38
C SER A 104 -16.89 2.77 42.18
N GLN A 105 -16.75 1.65 42.91
CA GLN A 105 -15.61 0.75 42.73
C GLN A 105 -15.62 0.07 41.35
N ALA A 106 -16.79 -0.31 40.84
CA ALA A 106 -16.92 -0.89 39.50
C ALA A 106 -16.55 0.12 38.41
N LEU A 107 -17.01 1.36 38.54
CA LEU A 107 -16.67 2.45 37.62
C LEU A 107 -15.17 2.75 37.62
N GLU A 108 -14.53 2.80 38.79
CA GLU A 108 -13.07 3.04 38.84
C GLU A 108 -12.29 1.88 38.20
N ARG A 109 -12.75 0.64 38.39
CA ARG A 109 -12.18 -0.53 37.69
C ARG A 109 -12.36 -0.42 36.18
N ILE A 110 -13.54 -0.03 35.71
CA ILE A 110 -13.80 0.16 34.28
C ILE A 110 -12.88 1.24 33.72
N LYS A 111 -12.81 2.40 34.37
CA LYS A 111 -11.93 3.51 33.99
C LYS A 111 -10.46 3.09 33.93
N SER A 112 -9.98 2.34 34.92
CA SER A 112 -8.60 1.83 34.91
C SER A 112 -8.34 0.85 33.76
N LYS A 113 -9.32 0.00 33.43
CA LYS A 113 -9.24 -0.94 32.31
C LYS A 113 -9.30 -0.22 30.97
N GLU A 114 -10.15 0.79 30.83
CA GLU A 114 -10.22 1.62 29.63
C GLU A 114 -8.90 2.35 29.39
N ALA A 115 -8.31 2.97 30.42
CA ALA A 115 -7.01 3.61 30.32
C ALA A 115 -5.90 2.63 29.90
N PHE A 116 -5.89 1.42 30.48
CA PHE A 116 -4.96 0.36 30.11
C PHE A 116 -5.15 -0.09 28.66
N ILE A 117 -6.40 -0.36 28.25
CA ILE A 117 -6.74 -0.76 26.89
C ILE A 117 -6.33 0.32 25.90
N ASN A 118 -6.68 1.57 26.13
CA ASN A 118 -6.31 2.69 25.25
C ASN A 118 -4.80 2.76 25.07
N THR A 119 -4.04 2.71 26.17
CA THR A 119 -2.56 2.74 26.10
C THR A 119 -2.00 1.55 25.31
N GLN A 120 -2.54 0.34 25.52
CA GLN A 120 -2.09 -0.87 24.81
C GLN A 120 -2.47 -0.85 23.32
N PHE A 121 -3.67 -0.37 22.98
CA PHE A 121 -4.13 -0.28 21.60
C PHE A 121 -3.45 0.85 20.83
N ASP A 122 -3.16 1.98 21.48
CA ASP A 122 -2.38 3.07 20.87
C ASP A 122 -0.97 2.59 20.50
N HIS A 123 -0.31 1.87 21.41
CA HIS A 123 1.01 1.29 21.12
C HIS A 123 0.94 0.29 19.96
N ARG A 124 -0.02 -0.65 20.00
CA ARG A 124 -0.20 -1.61 18.90
C ARG A 124 -0.53 -0.93 17.58
N ALA A 125 -1.37 0.11 17.58
CA ALA A 125 -1.71 0.85 16.37
C ALA A 125 -0.48 1.55 15.77
N LEU A 126 0.41 2.10 16.61
CA LEU A 126 1.69 2.65 16.17
C LEU A 126 2.59 1.56 15.57
N ASP A 127 2.72 0.42 16.24
CA ASP A 127 3.53 -0.70 15.75
C ASP A 127 3.01 -1.21 14.40
N TYR A 128 1.69 -1.37 14.25
CA TYR A 128 1.07 -1.74 12.98
C TYR A 128 1.36 -0.73 11.87
N ARG A 129 1.29 0.57 12.18
CA ARG A 129 1.60 1.62 11.22
C ARG A 129 3.07 1.59 10.79
N GLN A 130 3.98 1.38 11.73
CA GLN A 130 5.41 1.24 11.43
C GLN A 130 5.68 0.01 10.56
N GLN A 131 5.12 -1.15 10.92
CA GLN A 131 5.27 -2.38 10.13
C GLN A 131 4.67 -2.24 8.72
N GLN A 132 3.57 -1.50 8.58
CA GLN A 132 2.97 -1.21 7.28
C GLN A 132 3.86 -0.31 6.42
N GLU A 133 4.52 0.69 7.02
CA GLU A 133 5.48 1.55 6.34
C GLU A 133 6.74 0.76 5.91
N GLU A 134 7.28 -0.08 6.79
CA GLU A 134 8.39 -0.99 6.48
C GLU A 134 8.04 -1.94 5.33
N LEU A 135 6.84 -2.54 5.36
CA LEU A 135 6.36 -3.41 4.29
C LEU A 135 6.21 -2.66 2.96
N GLN A 136 5.67 -1.43 2.99
CA GLN A 136 5.56 -0.61 1.80
C GLN A 136 6.93 -0.26 1.22
N GLN A 137 7.92 0.05 2.08
CA GLN A 137 9.29 0.33 1.65
C GLN A 137 9.95 -0.88 1.01
N VAL A 138 9.84 -2.06 1.63
CA VAL A 138 10.38 -3.31 1.07
C VAL A 138 9.70 -3.66 -0.25
N GLN A 139 8.39 -3.44 -0.36
CA GLN A 139 7.65 -3.69 -1.58
C GLN A 139 8.06 -2.74 -2.72
N GLN A 140 8.35 -1.46 -2.41
CA GLN A 140 8.91 -0.51 -3.37
C GLN A 140 10.32 -0.94 -3.83
N GLN A 141 11.20 -1.32 -2.90
CA GLN A 141 12.53 -1.83 -3.22
C GLN A 141 12.47 -3.09 -4.10
N TYR A 142 11.53 -4.00 -3.81
CA TYR A 142 11.31 -5.18 -4.63
C TYR A 142 10.86 -4.81 -6.04
N THR A 143 9.93 -3.85 -6.20
CA THR A 143 9.48 -3.41 -7.53
C THR A 143 10.60 -2.75 -8.33
N GLU A 144 11.41 -1.91 -7.69
CA GLU A 144 12.57 -1.26 -8.31
C GLU A 144 13.62 -2.28 -8.73
N LEU A 145 13.99 -3.21 -7.83
CA LEU A 145 14.93 -4.28 -8.16
C LEU A 145 14.42 -5.17 -9.29
N ASN A 146 13.12 -5.47 -9.30
CA ASN A 146 12.52 -6.27 -10.36
C ASN A 146 12.54 -5.53 -11.72
N GLU A 147 12.34 -4.21 -11.73
CA GLU A 147 12.51 -3.39 -12.94
C GLU A 147 13.96 -3.42 -13.43
N VAL A 148 14.94 -3.28 -12.51
CA VAL A 148 16.37 -3.39 -12.84
C VAL A 148 16.70 -4.76 -13.43
N VAL A 149 16.23 -5.85 -12.79
CA VAL A 149 16.44 -7.22 -13.31
C VAL A 149 15.83 -7.40 -14.70
N MET A 150 14.63 -6.85 -14.93
CA MET A 150 14.00 -6.88 -16.25
C MET A 150 14.83 -6.12 -17.30
N ASN A 151 15.36 -4.95 -16.95
CA ASN A 151 16.23 -4.18 -17.84
C ASN A 151 17.53 -4.93 -18.16
N LEU A 152 18.21 -5.50 -17.15
CA LEU A 152 19.39 -6.34 -17.35
C LEU A 152 19.08 -7.58 -18.21
N GLN A 153 17.90 -8.18 -18.05
CA GLN A 153 17.48 -9.32 -18.88
C GLN A 153 17.29 -8.91 -20.35
N ILE A 154 16.75 -7.71 -20.61
CA ILE A 154 16.63 -7.14 -21.95
C ILE A 154 18.03 -6.86 -22.52
N GLU A 155 18.92 -6.24 -21.75
CA GLU A 155 20.30 -5.97 -22.18
C GLU A 155 21.06 -7.25 -22.51
N LEU A 156 20.95 -8.28 -21.65
CA LEU A 156 21.57 -9.58 -21.89
C LEU A 156 21.05 -10.23 -23.17
N LYS A 157 19.75 -10.11 -23.45
CA LYS A 157 19.17 -10.57 -24.70
C LYS A 157 19.75 -9.81 -25.90
N ASN A 158 19.84 -8.48 -25.83
CA ASN A 158 20.40 -7.66 -26.90
C ASN A 158 21.86 -8.00 -27.18
N VAL A 159 22.69 -8.14 -26.14
CA VAL A 159 24.10 -8.56 -26.28
C VAL A 159 24.21 -9.97 -26.85
N GLY A 160 23.28 -10.88 -26.50
CA GLY A 160 23.20 -12.20 -27.11
C GLY A 160 22.90 -12.14 -28.61
N GLU A 161 21.93 -11.31 -29.02
CA GLU A 161 21.62 -11.07 -30.43
C GLU A 161 22.81 -10.46 -31.19
N GLU A 162 23.49 -9.47 -30.60
CA GLU A 162 24.72 -8.88 -31.18
C GLU A 162 25.84 -9.92 -31.34
N LEU A 163 26.02 -10.80 -30.35
CA LEU A 163 26.99 -11.89 -30.42
C LEU A 163 26.66 -12.86 -31.56
N ASP A 164 25.39 -13.23 -31.72
CA ASP A 164 24.94 -14.10 -32.81
C ASP A 164 25.15 -13.43 -34.19
N LEU A 165 24.92 -12.11 -34.29
CA LEU A 165 25.21 -11.35 -35.51
C LEU A 165 26.71 -11.36 -35.85
N VAL A 166 27.58 -11.08 -34.88
CA VAL A 166 29.04 -11.10 -35.07
C VAL A 166 29.52 -12.51 -35.42
N LYS A 167 28.93 -13.53 -34.80
CA LYS A 167 29.24 -14.93 -35.10
C LYS A 167 28.84 -15.30 -36.53
N ASN A 168 27.65 -14.91 -36.97
CA ASN A 168 27.22 -15.12 -38.35
C ASN A 168 28.14 -14.41 -39.34
N GLU A 169 28.53 -13.15 -39.07
CA GLU A 169 29.48 -12.41 -39.91
C GLU A 169 30.86 -13.09 -39.94
N MET A 170 31.33 -13.62 -38.81
CA MET A 170 32.57 -14.38 -38.73
C MET A 170 32.47 -15.68 -39.53
N ASP A 171 31.37 -16.41 -39.44
CA ASP A 171 31.13 -17.65 -40.19
C ASP A 171 31.03 -17.38 -41.69
N GLU A 172 30.38 -16.28 -42.10
CA GLU A 172 30.36 -15.83 -43.50
C GLU A 172 31.75 -15.47 -44.01
N LYS A 173 32.53 -14.70 -43.23
CA LYS A 173 33.92 -14.36 -43.57
C LYS A 173 34.81 -15.60 -43.60
N SER A 174 34.63 -16.54 -42.68
CA SER A 174 35.36 -17.80 -42.62
C SER A 174 35.05 -18.67 -43.85
N SER A 175 33.77 -18.78 -44.20
CA SER A 175 33.30 -19.45 -45.42
C SER A 175 33.88 -18.80 -46.67
N ALA A 176 33.81 -17.46 -46.78
CA ALA A 176 34.35 -16.71 -47.92
C ALA A 176 35.89 -16.81 -48.01
N ALA A 177 36.60 -16.80 -46.88
CA ALA A 177 38.06 -16.96 -46.84
C ALA A 177 38.49 -18.40 -47.18
N THR A 178 37.67 -19.39 -46.84
CA THR A 178 37.92 -20.81 -47.14
C THR A 178 37.41 -21.20 -48.54
N ASP A 179 36.62 -20.34 -49.20
CA ASP A 179 36.10 -20.62 -50.53
C ASP A 179 37.21 -20.54 -51.60
N THR A 180 37.76 -21.70 -51.93
CA THR A 180 38.73 -21.87 -53.01
C THR A 180 38.08 -21.93 -54.40
N THR A 181 36.75 -21.88 -54.51
CA THR A 181 36.01 -21.97 -55.78
C THR A 181 36.47 -20.93 -56.82
N PRO A 182 36.70 -19.65 -56.48
CA PRO A 182 37.21 -18.66 -57.44
C PRO A 182 38.61 -19.03 -57.96
N ILE A 183 39.48 -19.55 -57.08
CA ILE A 183 40.84 -19.98 -57.42
C ILE A 183 40.79 -21.16 -58.38
N VAL A 184 39.92 -22.14 -58.13
CA VAL A 184 39.71 -23.30 -59.02
C VAL A 184 39.18 -22.85 -60.38
N LYS A 185 38.18 -21.96 -60.44
CA LYS A 185 37.67 -21.40 -61.70
C LYS A 185 38.75 -20.68 -62.50
N MET A 186 39.61 -19.90 -61.85
CA MET A 186 40.73 -19.20 -62.50
C MET A 186 41.75 -20.20 -63.05
N LYS A 187 42.07 -21.25 -62.28
CA LYS A 187 42.94 -22.35 -62.72
C LYS A 187 42.37 -23.07 -63.94
N ASP A 188 41.07 -23.35 -63.98
CA ASP A 188 40.42 -24.02 -65.11
C ASP A 188 40.37 -23.12 -66.35
N ALA A 189 40.10 -21.82 -66.19
CA ALA A 189 40.22 -20.85 -67.27
C ALA A 189 41.65 -20.80 -67.83
N PHE A 190 42.67 -20.83 -66.96
CA PHE A 190 44.07 -20.84 -67.36
C PHE A 190 44.45 -22.13 -68.14
N LYS A 191 43.94 -23.29 -67.69
CA LYS A 191 44.11 -24.56 -68.43
C LYS A 191 43.46 -24.50 -69.80
N ARG A 192 42.25 -23.95 -69.91
CA ARG A 192 41.55 -23.75 -71.18
C ARG A 192 42.33 -22.84 -72.11
N LEU A 193 42.80 -21.69 -71.63
CA LEU A 193 43.64 -20.79 -72.41
C LEU A 193 44.90 -21.47 -72.92
N ARG A 194 45.59 -22.27 -72.09
CA ARG A 194 46.75 -23.07 -72.55
C ARG A 194 46.39 -24.08 -73.64
N ALA A 195 45.24 -24.74 -73.53
CA ALA A 195 44.78 -25.67 -74.55
C ALA A 195 44.49 -24.93 -75.87
N ASP A 196 43.81 -23.79 -75.79
CA ASP A 196 43.52 -22.93 -76.94
C ASP A 196 44.81 -22.41 -77.58
N THR A 197 45.82 -21.99 -76.79
CA THR A 197 47.14 -21.59 -77.30
C THR A 197 47.81 -22.72 -78.09
N ARG A 198 47.86 -23.94 -77.54
CA ARG A 198 48.41 -25.10 -78.25
C ARG A 198 47.66 -25.40 -79.55
N GLN A 199 46.33 -25.27 -79.53
CA GLN A 199 45.52 -25.47 -80.73
C GLN A 199 45.83 -24.40 -81.79
N LEU A 200 45.98 -23.14 -81.39
CA LEU A 200 46.37 -22.07 -82.29
C LEU A 200 47.79 -22.26 -82.84
N GLU A 201 48.75 -22.71 -82.04
CA GLU A 201 50.10 -23.05 -82.51
C GLU A 201 50.08 -24.12 -83.60
N VAL A 202 49.29 -25.18 -83.44
CA VAL A 202 49.11 -26.21 -84.48
C VAL A 202 48.48 -25.63 -85.74
N ARG A 203 47.43 -24.81 -85.61
CA ARG A 203 46.79 -24.15 -86.76
C ARG A 203 47.76 -23.21 -87.48
N ILE A 204 48.53 -22.42 -86.75
CA ILE A 204 49.59 -21.56 -87.30
C ILE A 204 50.63 -22.41 -88.03
N GLY A 205 51.05 -23.54 -87.46
CA GLY A 205 51.97 -24.48 -88.10
C GLY A 205 51.43 -25.05 -89.41
N VAL A 206 50.17 -25.50 -89.44
CA VAL A 206 49.51 -26.00 -90.66
C VAL A 206 49.36 -24.91 -91.70
N VAL A 207 48.93 -23.70 -91.31
CA VAL A 207 48.79 -22.56 -92.23
C VAL A 207 50.15 -22.13 -92.77
N SER A 208 51.17 -22.05 -91.92
CA SER A 208 52.55 -21.74 -92.30
C SER A 208 53.11 -22.78 -93.29
N HIS A 209 52.91 -24.08 -93.01
CA HIS A 209 53.29 -25.16 -93.90
C HIS A 209 52.53 -25.12 -95.24
N THR A 210 51.21 -24.88 -95.20
CA THR A 210 50.36 -24.74 -96.39
C THR A 210 50.81 -23.54 -97.24
N LEU A 211 51.11 -22.40 -96.61
CA LEU A 211 51.65 -21.22 -97.28
C LEU A 211 53.02 -21.49 -97.89
N MET A 212 53.89 -22.21 -97.19
CA MET A 212 55.21 -22.61 -97.69
C MET A 212 55.12 -23.57 -98.88
N GLN A 213 54.24 -24.59 -98.81
CA GLN A 213 53.96 -25.46 -99.97
C GLN A 213 53.37 -24.68 -101.14
N ALA A 214 52.46 -23.73 -100.90
CA ALA A 214 51.90 -22.88 -101.94
C ALA A 214 52.99 -22.01 -102.59
N LYS A 215 53.90 -21.41 -101.80
CA LYS A 215 55.05 -20.65 -102.32
C LYS A 215 56.02 -21.54 -103.11
N LEU A 216 56.28 -22.77 -102.65
CA LEU A 216 57.14 -23.72 -103.37
C LEU A 216 56.50 -24.17 -104.70
N ARG A 217 55.16 -24.34 -104.75
CA ARG A 217 54.40 -24.66 -105.96
C ARG A 217 54.32 -23.50 -106.97
N GLN A 218 54.45 -22.26 -106.51
CA GLN A 218 54.50 -21.07 -107.36
C GLN A 218 55.90 -20.75 -107.91
N ARG A 219 56.92 -21.54 -107.54
CA ARG A 219 58.28 -21.35 -108.08
C ARG A 219 58.40 -22.03 -109.44
N PRO A 220 58.69 -21.32 -110.55
CA PRO A 220 58.95 -21.94 -111.84
C PRO A 220 60.30 -22.67 -111.81
N THR A 221 60.31 -23.88 -112.38
CA THR A 221 61.52 -24.59 -112.81
C THR A 221 62.03 -24.02 -114.14
N GLU A 222 63.14 -23.29 -114.12
CA GLU A 222 64.18 -23.24 -115.16
C GLU A 222 65.51 -22.94 -114.43
N ASP A 223 66.37 -23.95 -114.23
CA ASP A 223 67.54 -24.32 -115.06
C ASP A 223 68.80 -23.59 -114.52
N ARG A 224 69.99 -24.17 -114.30
CA ARG A 224 70.65 -25.32 -114.91
C ARG A 224 71.97 -25.60 -114.15
N LYS A 225 72.34 -26.89 -114.05
CA LYS A 225 73.68 -27.55 -114.12
C LYS A 225 74.92 -26.64 -113.99
N GLN A 226 76.05 -26.96 -113.35
CA GLN A 226 76.75 -28.24 -113.15
C GLN A 226 78.04 -27.91 -112.37
N ARG A 227 78.39 -28.65 -111.31
CA ARG A 227 79.80 -29.00 -111.06
C ARG A 227 79.85 -30.31 -110.29
N GLY A 228 80.35 -31.34 -110.98
CA GLY A 228 80.53 -32.70 -110.45
C GLY A 228 81.54 -32.73 -109.30
N VAL A 229 81.27 -33.55 -108.30
CA VAL A 229 81.68 -34.98 -108.19
C VAL A 229 83.13 -35.10 -107.78
N TYR A 230 83.33 -35.51 -106.52
CA TYR A 230 84.25 -36.50 -105.92
C TYR A 230 84.01 -36.27 -104.40
N GLY A 231 83.57 -37.19 -103.54
CA GLY A 231 83.77 -38.63 -103.43
C GLY A 231 84.29 -38.85 -102.00
N ASP A 232 83.47 -39.40 -101.09
CA ASP A 232 83.91 -39.92 -99.79
C ASP A 232 82.73 -40.75 -99.20
N SER A 233 82.72 -42.08 -99.16
CA SER A 233 83.52 -43.04 -98.36
C SER A 233 83.45 -42.87 -96.84
N ARG A 234 82.43 -43.55 -96.28
CA ARG A 234 82.55 -44.59 -95.24
C ARG A 234 82.74 -44.15 -93.77
N ALA A 235 82.10 -44.96 -92.90
CA ALA A 235 82.44 -45.19 -91.49
C ALA A 235 81.97 -44.09 -90.52
N THR A 236 81.49 -44.34 -89.30
CA THR A 236 81.38 -45.53 -88.42
C THR A 236 80.83 -45.01 -87.08
N GLY A 237 80.08 -45.86 -86.35
CA GLY A 237 79.89 -45.80 -84.90
C GLY A 237 79.35 -44.48 -84.33
N ASP A 238 78.90 -44.41 -83.11
CA ASP A 238 78.71 -45.40 -82.06
C ASP A 238 77.68 -44.76 -81.10
N GLU A 239 77.13 -45.59 -80.21
CA GLU A 239 76.84 -45.32 -78.79
C GLU A 239 76.35 -43.90 -78.40
N ASP A 240 75.20 -43.71 -77.76
CA ASP A 240 75.06 -44.10 -76.36
C ASP A 240 73.59 -44.26 -75.92
N GLN A 241 73.44 -45.34 -75.18
CA GLN A 241 72.36 -45.74 -74.29
C GLN A 241 72.51 -45.03 -72.95
N TYR A 242 71.45 -44.41 -72.40
CA TYR A 242 71.24 -44.35 -70.95
C TYR A 242 69.73 -44.35 -70.64
N ASP A 243 69.31 -45.44 -70.00
CA ASP A 243 68.18 -45.53 -69.08
C ASP A 243 68.35 -44.54 -67.92
N GLU A 244 67.26 -43.99 -67.37
CA GLU A 244 66.94 -44.11 -65.92
C GLU A 244 65.61 -43.41 -65.53
N GLN A 245 64.66 -44.23 -65.05
CA GLN A 245 63.85 -44.14 -63.82
C GLN A 245 63.25 -42.77 -63.44
N ASP A 246 61.91 -42.60 -63.53
CA ASP A 246 60.89 -42.73 -62.44
C ASP A 246 60.97 -41.63 -61.34
N PRO A 247 59.86 -41.17 -60.70
CA PRO A 247 58.46 -41.65 -60.70
C PRO A 247 57.40 -40.64 -61.19
#